data_AF-A0AAP8N6I5-F1
#
_entry.id   AF-A0AAP8N6I5-F1
#
_cell.length_a   1.000
_cell.length_b   1.000
_cell.length_c   1.000
_cell.angle_alpha   90.00
_cell.angle_beta   90.00
_cell.angle_gamma   90.00
#
_symmetry.space_group_name_H-M   'P 1'
#
loop_
_entity.id
_entity.type
_entity.pdbx_description
1 polymer ?
#
loop_
_entity_poly.entity_id
_entity_poly.type
_entity_poly.pdbx_seq_one_letter_code
_entity_poly.pdbx_strand_id
1 'polypeptide(L)'
;LHIGASIGIALSRRQGHIPQELTRCADIALYQAKSDGKKTWCYFAAHMNDQIQHRRQLETDLRRAIKNNEFVMHYQPRYHVDGKRIV
;
A
#
# COMPACT_ATOMS: atom_id res chain seq x y z
N LEU A 1 22.59 9.79 -17.39
CA LEU A 1 21.90 9.51 -16.12
C LEU A 1 20.54 10.21 -16.16
N HIS A 2 19.41 9.50 -16.05
CA HIS A 2 18.08 10.14 -16.01
C HIS A 2 17.55 10.16 -14.57
N ILE A 3 17.32 11.36 -14.02
CA ILE A 3 16.72 11.57 -12.70
C ILE A 3 15.22 11.76 -12.90
N GLY A 4 14.40 11.11 -12.08
CA GLY A 4 12.95 11.29 -12.07
C GLY A 4 12.46 11.71 -10.69
N ALA A 5 11.35 12.44 -10.63
CA ALA A 5 10.74 12.94 -9.40
C ALA A 5 9.32 12.38 -9.23
N SER A 6 8.89 12.17 -7.99
CA SER A 6 7.48 11.91 -7.68
C SER A 6 6.96 13.05 -6.82
N ILE A 7 5.68 13.41 -6.97
CA ILE A 7 5.13 14.63 -6.36
C ILE A 7 3.83 14.30 -5.62
N GLY A 8 3.71 14.74 -4.38
CA GLY A 8 2.46 14.70 -3.62
C GLY A 8 1.85 16.08 -3.52
N ILE A 9 0.55 16.20 -3.75
CA ILE A 9 -0.15 17.49 -3.81
C ILE A 9 -1.27 17.51 -2.76
N ALA A 10 -1.25 18.51 -1.89
CA ALA A 10 -2.34 18.83 -0.97
C ALA A 10 -2.87 20.25 -1.25
N LEU A 11 -4.18 20.42 -1.10
CA LEU A 11 -4.93 21.64 -1.38
C LEU A 11 -5.55 22.18 -0.08
N SER A 12 -5.14 23.38 0.32
CA SER A 12 -5.63 24.03 1.57
C SER A 12 -7.15 24.14 1.64
N ARG A 13 -7.82 24.40 0.51
CA ARG A 13 -9.29 24.46 0.45
C ARG A 13 -9.99 23.15 0.82
N ARG A 14 -9.32 22.00 0.67
CA ARG A 14 -9.91 20.67 0.88
C ARG A 14 -9.36 19.94 2.11
N GLN A 15 -8.15 20.28 2.54
CA GLN A 15 -7.46 19.65 3.68
C GLN A 15 -7.32 20.57 4.91
N GLY A 16 -7.89 21.77 4.86
CA GLY A 16 -7.76 22.75 5.92
C GLY A 16 -6.55 23.66 5.74
N HIS A 17 -6.42 24.63 6.64
CA HIS A 17 -5.41 25.70 6.55
C HIS A 17 -4.23 25.51 7.51
N ILE A 18 -4.20 24.42 8.28
CA ILE A 18 -3.13 24.13 9.22
C ILE A 18 -1.90 23.65 8.43
N PRO A 19 -0.77 24.38 8.45
CA PRO A 19 0.38 24.04 7.60
C PRO A 19 0.91 22.62 7.84
N GLN A 20 0.95 22.19 9.11
CA GLN A 20 1.44 20.85 9.49
C GLN A 20 0.57 19.73 8.91
N GLU A 21 -0.75 19.92 8.87
CA GLU A 21 -1.69 18.94 8.30
C GLU A 21 -1.57 18.89 6.78
N LEU A 22 -1.38 20.04 6.12
CA LEU A 22 -1.18 20.10 4.68
C LEU A 22 0.11 19.40 4.25
N THR A 23 1.22 19.63 4.97
CA THR A 23 2.48 18.94 4.72
C THR A 23 2.31 17.44 4.89
N ARG A 24 1.67 16.99 5.97
CA ARG A 24 1.36 15.57 6.19
C ARG A 24 0.52 14.98 5.05
N CYS A 25 -0.50 15.68 4.58
CA CYS A 25 -1.32 15.24 3.45
C CYS A 25 -0.52 15.14 2.15
N ALA A 26 0.36 16.11 1.87
CA ALA A 26 1.23 16.09 0.71
C ALA A 26 2.23 14.92 0.78
N ASP A 27 2.78 14.63 1.96
CA ASP A 27 3.67 13.49 2.17
C ASP A 27 2.97 12.14 1.96
N ILE A 28 1.72 12.01 2.42
CA ILE A 28 0.88 10.83 2.17
C ILE A 28 0.66 10.64 0.66
N ALA A 29 0.31 11.72 -0.05
CA ALA A 29 0.13 11.67 -1.50
C ALA A 29 1.43 11.36 -2.25
N LEU A 30 2.57 11.90 -1.78
CA LEU A 30 3.90 11.61 -2.32
C LEU A 30 4.26 10.13 -2.14
N TYR A 31 3.91 9.57 -0.98
CA TYR A 31 4.11 8.16 -0.70
C TYR A 31 3.32 7.29 -1.69
N GLN A 32 2.06 7.63 -1.92
CA GLN A 32 1.21 6.95 -2.91
C GLN A 32 1.82 7.04 -4.33
N ALA A 33 2.24 8.24 -4.76
CA ALA A 33 2.91 8.43 -6.06
C ALA A 33 4.19 7.59 -6.21
N LYS A 34 4.93 7.35 -5.11
CA LYS A 34 6.10 6.46 -5.12
C LYS A 34 5.72 4.98 -5.23
N SER A 35 4.59 4.58 -4.66
CA SER A 35 4.08 3.21 -4.74
C SER A 35 3.48 2.89 -6.11
N ASP A 36 2.84 3.86 -6.78
CA ASP A 36 2.16 3.70 -8.08
C ASP A 36 3.11 3.70 -9.29
N GLY A 37 4.39 3.36 -9.09
CA GLY A 37 5.38 3.21 -10.17
C GLY A 37 6.46 4.30 -10.23
N LYS A 38 6.43 5.29 -9.33
CA LYS A 38 7.37 6.45 -9.28
C LYS A 38 7.29 7.30 -10.56
N LYS A 39 8.02 8.42 -10.59
CA LYS A 39 8.02 9.38 -11.72
C LYS A 39 6.63 9.95 -12.06
N THR A 40 5.75 10.02 -11.06
CA THR A 40 4.36 10.46 -11.21
C THR A 40 3.97 11.41 -10.08
N TRP A 41 2.76 11.95 -10.15
CA TRP A 41 2.19 12.84 -9.14
C TRP A 41 0.85 12.31 -8.65
N CYS A 42 0.47 12.68 -7.43
CA CYS A 42 -0.79 12.26 -6.84
C CYS A 42 -1.37 13.36 -5.95
N TYR A 43 -2.69 13.57 -6.04
CA TYR A 43 -3.41 14.43 -5.09
C TYR A 43 -3.76 13.65 -3.83
N PHE A 44 -3.66 14.30 -2.67
CA PHE A 44 -4.14 13.71 -1.44
C PHE A 44 -5.65 13.41 -1.54
N ALA A 45 -6.02 12.18 -1.24
CA ALA A 45 -7.38 11.76 -0.98
C ALA A 45 -7.46 11.07 0.39
N ALA A 46 -8.56 11.29 1.13
CA ALA A 46 -8.71 10.80 2.50
C ALA A 46 -8.48 9.28 2.62
N HIS A 47 -8.96 8.50 1.64
CA HIS A 47 -8.78 7.04 1.62
C HIS A 47 -7.31 6.58 1.57
N MET A 48 -6.38 7.45 1.15
CA MET A 48 -4.94 7.12 1.14
C MET A 48 -4.41 6.96 2.57
N ASN A 49 -4.97 7.71 3.53
CA ASN A 49 -4.61 7.52 4.94
C ASN A 49 -5.05 6.14 5.42
N ASP A 50 -6.26 5.71 5.06
CA ASP A 50 -6.80 4.40 5.46
C ASP A 50 -5.97 3.25 4.87
N GLN A 51 -5.57 3.36 3.59
CA GLN A 51 -4.69 2.38 2.96
C GLN A 51 -3.32 2.30 3.65
N ILE A 52 -2.74 3.45 4.03
CA ILE A 52 -1.46 3.48 4.77
C ILE A 52 -1.63 2.81 6.15
N GLN A 53 -2.69 3.14 6.89
CA GLN A 53 -2.94 2.53 8.20
C GLN A 53 -3.18 1.03 8.07
N HIS A 54 -4.02 0.60 7.12
CA HIS A 54 -4.29 -0.81 6.87
C HIS A 54 -3.02 -1.57 6.51
N ARG A 55 -2.16 -1.00 5.66
CA ARG A 55 -0.89 -1.65 5.29
C ARG A 55 0.07 -1.77 6.48
N ARG A 56 0.14 -0.74 7.33
CA ARG A 56 0.95 -0.79 8.57
C ARG A 56 0.41 -1.85 9.53
N GLN A 57 -0.91 -1.90 9.71
CA GLN A 57 -1.57 -2.88 10.55
C GLN A 57 -1.28 -4.30 10.05
N LEU A 58 -1.47 -4.54 8.74
CA LEU A 58 -1.15 -5.82 8.12
C LEU A 58 0.32 -6.21 8.31
N GLU A 59 1.27 -5.27 8.18
CA GLU A 59 2.68 -5.54 8.43
C GLU A 59 2.94 -5.94 9.89
N THR A 60 2.33 -5.25 10.84
CA THR A 60 2.39 -5.60 12.27
C THR A 60 1.81 -6.99 12.53
N ASP A 61 0.66 -7.29 11.92
CA ASP A 61 -0.04 -8.56 12.10
C ASP A 61 0.74 -9.71 11.46
N LEU A 62 1.31 -9.54 10.26
CA LEU A 62 2.16 -10.54 9.63
C LEU A 62 3.42 -10.83 10.46
N ARG A 63 4.09 -9.80 11.00
CA ARG A 63 5.25 -9.99 11.89
C ARG A 63 4.87 -10.77 13.15
N ARG A 64 3.70 -10.49 13.72
CA ARG A 64 3.16 -11.23 14.87
C ARG A 64 2.84 -12.68 14.50
N ALA A 65 2.17 -12.89 13.36
CA ALA A 65 1.80 -14.20 12.86
C ALA A 65 3.00 -15.11 12.64
N ILE A 66 4.13 -14.58 12.15
CA ILE A 66 5.40 -15.32 12.06
C ILE A 66 5.88 -15.74 13.44
N LYS A 67 5.95 -14.80 14.40
CA LYS A 67 6.44 -15.08 15.76
C LYS A 67 5.57 -16.11 16.50
N ASN A 68 4.27 -16.10 16.22
CA ASN A 68 3.28 -16.93 16.89
C ASN A 68 2.93 -18.22 16.13
N ASN A 69 3.58 -18.49 14.98
CA ASN A 69 3.26 -19.62 14.10
C ASN A 69 1.77 -19.68 13.68
N GLU A 70 1.19 -18.54 13.32
CA GLU A 70 -0.22 -18.41 12.92
C GLU A 70 -0.45 -18.75 11.43
N PHE A 71 0.60 -19.01 10.65
CA PHE A 71 0.48 -19.46 9.27
C PHE A 71 0.27 -20.97 9.19
N VAL A 72 -0.63 -21.37 8.28
CA VAL A 72 -0.91 -22.78 8.00
C VAL A 72 -0.63 -23.12 6.54
N MET A 73 -0.18 -24.35 6.32
CA MET A 73 0.05 -24.85 4.97
C MET A 73 -1.25 -25.37 4.38
N HIS A 74 -1.68 -24.74 3.29
CA HIS A 74 -2.78 -25.24 2.48
C HIS A 74 -2.23 -25.98 1.26
N TYR A 75 -2.86 -27.10 0.92
CA TYR A 75 -2.51 -27.90 -0.24
C TYR A 75 -3.68 -27.86 -1.23
N GLN A 76 -3.38 -27.54 -2.48
CA GLN A 76 -4.34 -27.61 -3.57
C GLN A 76 -3.94 -28.74 -4.52
N PRO A 77 -4.77 -29.79 -4.69
CA PRO A 77 -4.46 -30.88 -5.61
C PRO A 77 -4.47 -30.38 -7.05
N ARG A 78 -3.46 -30.78 -7.83
CA ARG A 78 -3.39 -30.53 -9.27
C ARG A 78 -3.70 -31.83 -9.98
N TYR A 79 -4.62 -31.81 -10.92
CA TYR A 79 -4.99 -32.98 -11.69
C TYR A 79 -4.41 -32.91 -13.10
N HIS A 80 -4.24 -34.07 -13.71
CA HIS A 80 -4.12 -34.18 -15.16
C HIS A 80 -5.34 -33.54 -15.84
N VAL A 81 -5.20 -33.17 -17.11
CA VAL A 81 -6.28 -32.53 -17.89
C VAL A 81 -7.55 -33.38 -17.93
N ASP A 82 -7.42 -34.70 -17.83
CA ASP A 82 -8.54 -35.64 -17.77
C ASP A 82 -9.32 -35.60 -16.43
N GLY A 83 -8.81 -34.91 -15.42
CA GLY A 83 -9.41 -34.74 -14.10
C GLY A 83 -9.37 -36.00 -13.22
N LYS A 84 -8.71 -37.08 -13.65
CA LYS A 84 -8.80 -38.39 -12.99
C LYS A 84 -7.62 -38.71 -12.10
N ARG A 85 -6.46 -38.11 -12.36
CA ARG A 85 -5.21 -38.40 -11.65
C ARG A 85 -4.61 -37.12 -11.10
N ILE A 86 -4.20 -37.15 -9.84
CA ILE A 86 -3.39 -36.08 -9.24
C ILE A 86 -1.96 -36.20 -9.79
N VAL A 87 -1.35 -35.06 -10.10
CA VAL A 87 0.05 -34.91 -10.59
C VAL A 87 0.99 -34.65 -9.43
#